data_AF-K2DHU4-F1
#
_entry.id   AF-K2DHU4-F1
#
_cell.length_a   1.000
_cell.length_b   1.000
_cell.length_c   1.000
_cell.angle_alpha   90.00
_cell.angle_beta   90.00
_cell.angle_gamma   90.00
#
_symmetry.space_group_name_H-M   'P 1'
#
loop_
_entity.id
_entity.type
_entity.pdbx_description
1 polymer ?
#
loop_
_entity_poly.entity_id
_entity_poly.type
_entity_poly.pdbx_seq_one_letter_code
_entity_poly.pdbx_strand_id
1 'polypeptide(L)'
;MNKLVLSFSIVAFMAFAGIAQAASGTYGDNNCQPVYGGGETCITQGKVTINKSVKNPKTNAFVDNLTVNDPRFGVSQIVTFRLIVTNTGNSTISKIAVEDIFPSFVEMKSGPGTFDKSTKILSFEILNLNANESRTYTVTGQTANENQLPANENVTCVINQAIAKSEDTLSKDNSQFCIEKRVLTTKGGLPVMPAPKMGQTPSTGPEMLPLFGLIPAGIAGLLLRKRTSK
;
A
#
# COMPACT_ATOMS: atom_id res chain seq x y z
N MET A 1 -88.25 -7.69 -1.68
CA MET A 1 -87.93 -7.68 -0.24
C MET A 1 -86.42 -7.85 -0.11
N ASN A 2 -85.59 -7.01 0.49
CA ASN A 2 -85.71 -5.64 0.98
C ASN A 2 -84.30 -5.05 0.91
N LYS A 3 -84.21 -3.81 0.43
CA LYS A 3 -83.02 -2.96 0.58
C LYS A 3 -82.86 -2.63 2.07
N LEU A 4 -81.63 -2.58 2.58
CA LEU A 4 -81.35 -1.79 3.78
C LEU A 4 -80.07 -0.97 3.56
N VAL A 5 -80.31 0.33 3.38
CA VAL A 5 -79.35 1.41 3.48
C VAL A 5 -79.11 1.66 4.96
N LEU A 6 -77.86 1.88 5.38
CA LEU A 6 -77.57 2.65 6.58
C LEU A 6 -76.37 3.57 6.31
N SER A 7 -76.64 4.87 6.39
CA SER A 7 -75.68 5.96 6.24
C SER A 7 -75.31 6.55 7.60
N PHE A 8 -74.18 7.27 7.60
CA PHE A 8 -73.70 8.31 8.55
C PHE A 8 -73.04 7.90 9.88
N SER A 9 -71.72 8.16 10.00
CA SER A 9 -71.20 9.26 10.83
C SER A 9 -69.66 9.41 10.76
N ILE A 10 -69.26 10.51 10.12
CA ILE A 10 -68.14 11.45 10.41
C ILE A 10 -67.13 11.04 11.49
N VAL A 11 -65.87 10.79 11.09
CA VAL A 11 -64.67 11.31 11.79
C VAL A 11 -63.71 11.81 10.72
N ALA A 12 -63.64 13.13 10.56
CA ALA A 12 -62.62 13.80 9.77
C ALA A 12 -61.32 13.85 10.60
N PHE A 13 -60.28 13.16 10.15
CA PHE A 13 -58.92 13.35 10.65
C PHE A 13 -58.08 13.93 9.51
N MET A 14 -58.04 15.26 9.42
CA MET A 14 -57.03 15.97 8.62
C MET A 14 -55.68 15.81 9.32
N ALA A 15 -54.78 15.02 8.72
CA ALA A 15 -53.35 15.11 8.98
C ALA A 15 -52.70 15.80 7.77
N PHE A 16 -52.35 17.06 7.97
CA PHE A 16 -51.57 17.87 7.05
C PHE A 16 -50.07 17.71 7.38
N ALA A 17 -49.23 17.86 6.35
CA ALA A 17 -47.80 18.13 6.37
C ALA A 17 -46.82 16.94 6.52
N GLY A 18 -46.01 16.76 5.48
CA GLY A 18 -44.67 16.19 5.63
C GLY A 18 -44.19 15.21 4.55
N ILE A 19 -44.45 15.41 3.26
CA ILE A 19 -43.65 14.70 2.24
C ILE A 19 -42.29 15.43 2.17
N ALA A 20 -41.35 14.99 3.00
CA ALA A 20 -39.95 15.25 2.81
C ALA A 20 -39.54 14.56 1.50
N GLN A 21 -39.53 15.32 0.41
CA GLN A 21 -38.76 14.96 -0.78
C GLN A 21 -37.30 14.99 -0.33
N ALA A 22 -36.78 13.82 0.06
CA ALA A 22 -35.35 13.59 0.02
C ALA A 22 -34.97 13.82 -1.44
N ALA A 23 -34.37 14.98 -1.72
CA ALA A 23 -33.64 15.18 -2.94
C ALA A 23 -32.62 14.04 -3.00
N SER A 24 -32.86 13.07 -3.86
CA SER A 24 -31.82 12.19 -4.36
C SER A 24 -30.84 13.10 -5.06
N GLY A 25 -29.87 13.62 -4.31
CA GLY A 25 -28.66 14.17 -4.88
C GLY A 25 -28.12 13.06 -5.76
N THR A 26 -28.18 13.28 -7.07
CA THR A 26 -27.40 12.52 -8.04
C THR A 26 -25.94 12.85 -7.74
N TYR A 27 -25.38 12.17 -6.75
CA TYR A 27 -23.95 12.07 -6.59
C TYR A 27 -23.47 11.30 -7.81
N GLY A 28 -22.61 11.93 -8.63
CA GLY A 28 -21.79 11.18 -9.56
C GLY A 28 -21.10 10.08 -8.77
N ASP A 29 -21.46 8.84 -9.08
CA ASP A 29 -21.11 7.61 -8.38
C ASP A 29 -19.61 7.33 -8.56
N ASN A 30 -18.77 8.16 -7.96
CA ASN A 30 -17.35 7.92 -7.89
C ASN A 30 -17.14 6.96 -6.71
N ASN A 31 -17.01 5.66 -6.99
CA ASN A 31 -16.66 4.65 -5.99
C ASN A 31 -15.18 4.86 -5.61
N CYS A 32 -14.98 5.82 -4.72
CA CYS A 32 -13.68 6.25 -4.27
C CYS A 32 -13.24 5.40 -3.08
N GLN A 33 -11.99 4.94 -3.11
CA GLN A 33 -11.39 4.14 -2.04
C GLN A 33 -10.35 4.98 -1.29
N PRO A 34 -10.37 4.98 0.05
CA PRO A 34 -9.38 5.67 0.84
C PRO A 34 -8.01 4.98 0.72
N VAL A 35 -6.95 5.76 0.56
CA VAL A 35 -5.58 5.26 0.43
C VAL A 35 -4.78 5.55 1.71
N TYR A 36 -3.98 4.58 2.15
CA TYR A 36 -3.06 4.74 3.28
C TYR A 36 -2.06 5.87 2.99
N GLY A 37 -1.95 6.85 3.90
CA GLY A 37 -1.18 8.08 3.71
C GLY A 37 -2.03 9.33 3.49
N GLY A 38 -3.36 9.18 3.44
CA GLY A 38 -4.31 10.28 3.24
C GLY A 38 -4.62 10.52 1.76
N GLY A 39 -5.90 10.71 1.46
CA GLY A 39 -6.41 10.87 0.09
C GLY A 39 -7.37 9.76 -0.33
N GLU A 40 -8.01 9.96 -1.47
CA GLU A 40 -9.00 9.06 -2.04
C GLU A 40 -8.67 8.82 -3.52
N THR A 41 -8.76 7.58 -3.98
CA THR A 41 -8.68 7.30 -5.42
C THR A 41 -10.00 6.79 -5.93
N CYS A 42 -10.55 7.52 -6.89
CA CYS A 42 -11.83 7.27 -7.48
C CYS A 42 -11.69 6.50 -8.78
N ILE A 43 -12.51 5.46 -8.96
CA ILE A 43 -12.80 5.00 -10.31
C ILE A 43 -13.55 6.12 -11.03
N THR A 44 -12.95 6.72 -12.05
CA THR A 44 -13.68 7.65 -12.91
C THR A 44 -14.67 6.83 -13.74
N GLN A 45 -15.97 7.10 -13.62
CA GLN A 45 -16.99 6.48 -14.46
C GLN A 45 -16.94 7.09 -15.88
N GLY A 46 -16.00 6.59 -16.69
CA GLY A 46 -15.97 6.80 -18.14
C GLY A 46 -16.61 5.62 -18.90
N LYS A 47 -16.54 5.63 -20.23
CA LYS A 47 -16.93 4.49 -21.10
C LYS A 47 -16.02 3.26 -20.93
N VAL A 48 -14.86 3.44 -20.30
CA VAL A 48 -13.94 2.37 -19.90
C VAL A 48 -13.74 2.47 -18.40
N THR A 49 -13.75 1.32 -17.73
CA THR A 49 -13.37 1.18 -16.33
C THR A 49 -12.27 0.14 -16.19
N ILE A 50 -11.40 0.33 -15.21
CA ILE A 50 -10.41 -0.67 -14.80
C ILE A 50 -10.58 -0.95 -13.32
N ASN A 51 -10.60 -2.23 -12.95
CA ASN A 51 -10.52 -2.69 -11.57
C ASN A 51 -9.22 -3.47 -11.37
N LYS A 52 -8.53 -3.19 -10.27
CA LYS A 52 -7.31 -3.85 -9.88
C LYS A 52 -7.48 -4.48 -8.51
N SER A 53 -7.14 -5.77 -8.41
CA SER A 53 -7.13 -6.52 -7.15
C SER A 53 -5.82 -7.29 -6.98
N VAL A 54 -5.48 -7.57 -5.73
CA VAL A 54 -4.33 -8.40 -5.33
C VAL A 54 -4.83 -9.73 -4.78
N LYS A 55 -4.11 -10.81 -5.10
CA LYS A 55 -4.40 -12.14 -4.56
C LYS A 55 -3.92 -12.25 -3.12
N ASN A 56 -4.83 -12.47 -2.18
CA ASN A 56 -4.49 -12.69 -0.79
C ASN A 56 -3.58 -13.93 -0.63
N PRO A 57 -2.40 -13.79 0.01
CA PRO A 57 -1.41 -14.86 0.09
C PRO A 57 -1.85 -16.04 0.97
N LYS A 58 -2.86 -15.84 1.83
CA LYS A 58 -3.39 -16.87 2.73
C LYS A 58 -4.65 -17.53 2.17
N THR A 59 -5.60 -16.74 1.66
CA THR A 59 -6.90 -17.26 1.22
C THR A 59 -6.96 -17.58 -0.27
N ASN A 60 -5.97 -17.13 -1.06
CA ASN A 60 -5.95 -17.20 -2.53
C ASN A 60 -7.09 -16.43 -3.23
N ALA A 61 -7.93 -15.71 -2.49
CA ALA A 61 -8.97 -14.86 -3.06
C ALA A 61 -8.37 -13.53 -3.54
N PHE A 62 -8.92 -12.96 -4.60
CA PHE A 62 -8.58 -11.60 -5.01
C PHE A 62 -9.40 -10.61 -4.19
N VAL A 63 -8.72 -9.62 -3.64
CA VAL A 63 -9.29 -8.53 -2.85
C VAL A 63 -8.74 -7.20 -3.36
N ASP A 64 -9.49 -6.11 -3.19
CA ASP A 64 -9.06 -4.80 -3.67
C ASP A 64 -7.77 -4.36 -2.97
N ASN A 65 -7.72 -4.51 -1.64
CA ASN A 65 -6.61 -4.08 -0.81
C ASN A 65 -6.30 -5.10 0.30
N LEU A 66 -5.02 -5.19 0.66
CA LEU A 66 -4.50 -5.86 1.85
C LEU A 66 -3.76 -4.82 2.69
N THR A 67 -4.39 -4.40 3.78
CA THR A 67 -3.86 -3.39 4.70
C THR A 67 -2.85 -4.01 5.67
N VAL A 68 -2.29 -3.19 6.58
CA VAL A 68 -1.37 -3.64 7.62
C VAL A 68 -1.90 -4.79 8.49
N ASN A 69 -3.22 -4.91 8.65
CA ASN A 69 -3.85 -5.94 9.50
C ASN A 69 -4.18 -7.22 8.72
N ASP A 70 -4.01 -7.21 7.40
CA ASP A 70 -4.31 -8.34 6.52
C ASP A 70 -3.07 -9.24 6.33
N PRO A 71 -3.24 -10.46 5.78
CA PRO A 71 -2.12 -11.33 5.44
C PRO A 71 -1.10 -10.64 4.52
N ARG A 72 0.16 -10.65 4.95
CA ARG A 72 1.28 -9.95 4.30
C ARG A 72 2.08 -10.90 3.43
N PHE A 73 2.79 -10.34 2.46
CA PHE A 73 3.75 -11.09 1.65
C PHE A 73 5.12 -11.08 2.33
N GLY A 74 5.82 -12.20 2.31
CA GLY A 74 7.23 -12.25 2.71
C GLY A 74 8.14 -11.64 1.65
N VAL A 75 9.45 -11.61 1.96
CA VAL A 75 10.51 -11.28 1.00
C VAL A 75 10.60 -12.32 -0.12
N SER A 76 10.96 -11.88 -1.33
CA SER A 76 11.14 -12.73 -2.52
C SER A 76 9.90 -13.57 -2.91
N GLN A 77 8.71 -13.21 -2.43
CA GLN A 77 7.45 -13.90 -2.68
C GLN A 77 6.77 -13.38 -3.94
N ILE A 78 6.09 -14.26 -4.67
CA ILE A 78 5.27 -13.88 -5.82
C ILE A 78 3.98 -13.20 -5.35
N VAL A 79 3.75 -12.00 -5.86
CA VAL A 79 2.51 -11.24 -5.75
C VAL A 79 1.77 -11.37 -7.07
N THR A 80 0.47 -11.69 -7.00
CA THR A 80 -0.38 -11.80 -8.20
C THR A 80 -1.45 -10.72 -8.14
N PHE A 81 -1.54 -9.93 -9.21
CA PHE A 81 -2.57 -8.94 -9.43
C PHE A 81 -3.50 -9.40 -10.55
N ARG A 82 -4.75 -8.96 -10.45
CA ARG A 82 -5.77 -9.13 -11.49
C ARG A 82 -6.28 -7.77 -11.91
N LEU A 83 -6.26 -7.53 -13.21
CA LEU A 83 -6.77 -6.33 -13.84
C LEU A 83 -8.01 -6.72 -14.65
N ILE A 84 -9.15 -6.09 -14.38
CA ILE A 84 -10.39 -6.29 -15.13
C ILE A 84 -10.69 -4.98 -15.83
N VAL A 85 -10.64 -4.97 -17.16
CA VAL A 85 -10.98 -3.80 -17.97
C VAL A 85 -12.34 -4.02 -18.60
N THR A 86 -13.25 -3.08 -18.36
CA THR A 86 -14.64 -3.19 -18.78
C THR A 86 -15.04 -2.01 -19.64
N ASN A 87 -15.62 -2.29 -20.81
CA ASN A 87 -16.31 -1.27 -21.61
C ASN A 87 -17.72 -1.08 -21.05
N THR A 88 -17.93 -0.01 -20.30
CA THR A 88 -19.23 0.38 -19.73
C THR A 88 -20.08 1.23 -20.70
N GLY A 89 -19.55 1.52 -21.89
CA GLY A 89 -20.25 2.22 -22.95
C GLY A 89 -21.22 1.33 -23.75
N ASN A 90 -21.93 1.98 -24.67
CA ASN A 90 -22.92 1.35 -25.56
C ASN A 90 -22.38 0.97 -26.94
N SER A 91 -21.09 1.21 -27.21
CA SER A 91 -20.43 0.91 -28.49
C SER A 91 -19.09 0.23 -28.25
N THR A 92 -18.60 -0.52 -29.24
CA THR A 92 -17.26 -1.12 -29.19
C THR A 92 -16.19 -0.04 -29.09
N ILE A 93 -15.23 -0.23 -28.18
CA ILE A 93 -14.02 0.59 -28.08
C ILE A 93 -12.93 -0.06 -28.93
N SER A 94 -12.42 0.68 -29.93
CA SER A 94 -11.44 0.19 -30.88
C SER A 94 -10.09 -0.11 -30.22
N LYS A 95 -9.64 0.77 -29.31
CA LYS A 95 -8.34 0.67 -28.65
C LYS A 95 -8.38 1.25 -27.24
N ILE A 96 -7.88 0.47 -26.28
CA ILE A 96 -7.63 0.90 -24.89
C ILE A 96 -6.15 0.68 -24.60
N ALA A 97 -5.46 1.74 -24.19
CA ALA A 97 -4.11 1.64 -23.65
C ALA A 97 -4.20 1.35 -22.16
N VAL A 98 -3.50 0.32 -21.69
CA VAL A 98 -3.43 -0.04 -20.26
C VAL A 98 -2.00 0.10 -19.79
N GLU A 99 -1.84 0.79 -18.66
CA GLU A 99 -0.58 0.94 -17.94
C GLU A 99 -0.73 0.39 -16.53
N ASP A 100 0.23 -0.40 -16.09
CA ASP A 100 0.30 -0.94 -14.74
C ASP A 100 1.62 -0.51 -14.09
N ILE A 101 1.53 0.44 -13.16
CA ILE A 101 2.66 1.09 -12.50
C ILE A 101 3.01 0.26 -11.26
N PHE A 102 4.15 -0.43 -11.34
CA PHE A 102 4.64 -1.27 -10.26
C PHE A 102 5.23 -0.43 -9.12
N PRO A 103 4.93 -0.79 -7.86
CA PRO A 103 5.49 -0.07 -6.72
C PRO A 103 7.00 -0.31 -6.56
N SER A 104 7.58 0.51 -5.69
CA SER A 104 8.86 0.19 -5.08
C SER A 104 8.83 -1.18 -4.41
N PHE A 105 9.99 -1.84 -4.37
CA PHE A 105 10.17 -3.16 -3.76
C PHE A 105 9.40 -4.32 -4.41
N VAL A 106 8.92 -4.14 -5.64
CA VAL A 106 8.36 -5.22 -6.46
C VAL A 106 9.01 -5.23 -7.82
N GLU A 107 9.44 -6.41 -8.25
CA GLU A 107 9.97 -6.65 -9.60
C GLU A 107 8.95 -7.41 -10.43
N MET A 108 8.61 -6.89 -11.62
CA MET A 108 7.72 -7.59 -12.55
C MET A 108 8.33 -8.94 -12.97
N LYS A 109 7.50 -9.98 -12.99
CA LYS A 109 7.87 -11.33 -13.46
C LYS A 109 7.11 -11.75 -14.70
N SER A 110 5.82 -11.49 -14.76
CA SER A 110 4.99 -11.83 -15.93
C SER A 110 3.77 -10.93 -16.01
N GLY A 111 3.28 -10.68 -17.22
CA GLY A 111 2.11 -9.87 -17.51
C GLY A 111 1.92 -9.71 -19.01
N PRO A 112 0.79 -9.16 -19.46
CA PRO A 112 0.56 -8.86 -20.87
C PRO A 112 1.41 -7.65 -21.30
N GLY A 113 2.03 -7.74 -22.47
CA GLY A 113 2.74 -6.63 -23.10
C GLY A 113 4.18 -6.44 -22.64
N THR A 114 4.61 -5.18 -22.57
CA THR A 114 6.02 -4.80 -22.43
C THR A 114 6.24 -4.04 -21.13
N PHE A 115 7.24 -4.48 -20.35
CA PHE A 115 7.63 -3.82 -19.11
C PHE A 115 8.86 -2.95 -19.31
N ASP A 116 8.74 -1.66 -19.01
CA ASP A 116 9.86 -0.74 -18.92
C ASP A 116 10.43 -0.75 -17.49
N LYS A 117 11.65 -1.27 -17.34
CA LYS A 117 12.33 -1.38 -16.04
C LYS A 117 12.73 -0.03 -15.45
N SER A 118 12.92 1.00 -16.28
CA SER A 118 13.35 2.32 -15.84
C SER A 118 12.22 3.09 -15.19
N THR A 119 11.03 3.06 -15.81
CA THR A 119 9.82 3.71 -15.31
C THR A 119 8.99 2.79 -14.40
N LYS A 120 9.26 1.48 -14.41
CA LYS A 120 8.49 0.42 -13.75
C LYS A 120 7.03 0.34 -14.20
N ILE A 121 6.80 0.59 -15.49
CA ILE A 121 5.47 0.56 -16.09
C ILE A 121 5.35 -0.63 -17.04
N LEU A 122 4.32 -1.45 -16.82
CA LEU A 122 3.88 -2.47 -17.78
C LEU A 122 2.82 -1.85 -18.69
N SER A 123 3.03 -1.91 -20.01
CA SER A 123 2.11 -1.33 -20.99
C SER A 123 1.61 -2.38 -21.98
N PHE A 124 0.31 -2.37 -22.25
CA PHE A 124 -0.33 -3.21 -23.26
C PHE A 124 -1.59 -2.56 -23.83
N GLU A 125 -2.09 -3.12 -24.93
CA GLU A 125 -3.27 -2.62 -25.62
C GLU A 125 -4.39 -3.66 -25.67
N ILE A 126 -5.61 -3.19 -25.53
CA ILE A 126 -6.83 -3.99 -25.72
C ILE A 126 -7.51 -3.46 -26.97
N LEU A 127 -7.72 -4.34 -27.95
CA LEU A 127 -8.38 -3.99 -29.21
C LEU A 127 -9.81 -4.51 -29.25
N ASN A 128 -10.71 -3.72 -29.84
CA ASN A 128 -12.10 -4.11 -30.13
C ASN A 128 -12.83 -4.70 -28.91
N LEU A 129 -12.90 -3.95 -27.81
CA LEU A 129 -13.64 -4.35 -26.61
C LEU A 129 -15.12 -3.98 -26.82
N ASN A 130 -16.00 -4.97 -26.96
CA ASN A 130 -17.41 -4.72 -27.26
C ASN A 130 -18.13 -4.04 -26.09
N ALA A 131 -19.29 -3.45 -26.38
CA ALA A 131 -20.13 -2.84 -25.35
C ALA A 131 -20.46 -3.86 -24.24
N ASN A 132 -20.30 -3.47 -22.97
CA ASN A 132 -20.48 -4.30 -21.77
C ASN A 132 -19.52 -5.51 -21.66
N GLU A 133 -18.51 -5.62 -22.53
CA GLU A 133 -17.50 -6.68 -22.44
C GLU A 133 -16.46 -6.34 -21.35
N SER A 134 -16.07 -7.36 -20.60
CA SER A 134 -14.96 -7.29 -19.65
C SER A 134 -13.84 -8.24 -20.07
N ARG A 135 -12.58 -7.79 -20.01
CA ARG A 135 -11.40 -8.65 -20.18
C ARG A 135 -10.54 -8.64 -18.93
N THR A 136 -10.10 -9.83 -18.55
CA THR A 136 -9.29 -10.07 -17.35
C THR A 136 -7.85 -10.37 -17.72
N TYR A 137 -6.91 -9.72 -17.04
CA TYR A 137 -5.48 -9.92 -17.20
C TYR A 137 -4.85 -10.25 -15.85
N THR A 138 -3.88 -11.16 -15.87
CA THR A 138 -3.10 -11.52 -14.69
C THR A 138 -1.69 -10.94 -14.82
N VAL A 139 -1.24 -10.28 -13.77
CA VAL A 139 0.09 -9.67 -13.68
C VAL A 139 0.76 -10.21 -12.42
N THR A 140 2.03 -10.59 -12.51
CA THR A 140 2.79 -11.11 -11.38
C THR A 140 4.06 -10.31 -11.17
N GLY A 141 4.34 -10.04 -9.89
CA GLY A 141 5.59 -9.47 -9.44
C GLY A 141 6.21 -10.34 -8.36
N GLN A 142 7.46 -10.04 -8.00
CA GLN A 142 8.15 -10.61 -6.86
C GLN A 142 8.52 -9.50 -5.90
N THR A 143 8.22 -9.68 -4.61
CA THR A 143 8.66 -8.75 -3.57
C THR A 143 10.19 -8.75 -3.46
N ALA A 144 10.75 -7.61 -3.10
CA ALA A 144 12.18 -7.44 -2.96
C ALA A 144 12.78 -8.31 -1.85
N ASN A 145 14.10 -8.43 -1.88
CA ASN A 145 14.85 -9.08 -0.81
C ASN A 145 14.91 -8.18 0.44
N GLU A 146 15.26 -8.76 1.58
CA GLU A 146 15.27 -8.07 2.87
C GLU A 146 16.17 -6.83 2.92
N ASN A 147 17.32 -6.88 2.23
CA ASN A 147 18.29 -5.79 2.15
C ASN A 147 17.82 -4.59 1.32
N GLN A 148 16.78 -4.76 0.49
CA GLN A 148 16.20 -3.70 -0.34
C GLN A 148 15.03 -3.01 0.35
N LEU A 149 14.54 -3.54 1.46
CA LEU A 149 13.42 -2.98 2.23
C LEU A 149 13.91 -2.01 3.33
N PRO A 150 13.14 -0.96 3.69
CA PRO A 150 13.50 0.05 4.69
C PRO A 150 13.99 -0.56 6.01
N ALA A 151 15.21 -0.21 6.45
CA ALA A 151 15.86 -0.86 7.61
C ALA A 151 15.14 -0.64 8.95
N ASN A 152 14.40 0.46 9.06
CA ASN A 152 13.69 0.92 10.25
C ASN A 152 12.26 0.36 10.39
N GLU A 153 11.77 -0.40 9.41
CA GLU A 153 10.40 -0.91 9.38
C GLU A 153 10.38 -2.42 9.17
N ASN A 154 9.55 -3.13 9.95
CA ASN A 154 9.32 -4.57 9.78
C ASN A 154 8.28 -4.87 8.69
N VAL A 155 7.39 -3.92 8.44
CA VAL A 155 6.29 -4.03 7.49
C VAL A 155 6.31 -2.80 6.60
N THR A 156 6.32 -3.02 5.29
CA THR A 156 6.28 -1.95 4.29
C THR A 156 5.08 -2.17 3.38
N CYS A 157 4.12 -1.24 3.39
CA CYS A 157 2.97 -1.29 2.51
C CYS A 157 3.21 -0.49 1.24
N VAL A 158 2.82 -1.06 0.11
CA VAL A 158 3.02 -0.49 -1.21
C VAL A 158 1.74 -0.55 -2.02
N ILE A 159 1.62 0.33 -3.00
CA ILE A 159 0.43 0.46 -3.84
C ILE A 159 0.84 0.23 -5.28
N ASN A 160 0.17 -0.71 -5.92
CA ASN A 160 0.27 -0.88 -7.36
C ASN A 160 -0.93 -0.17 -8.02
N GLN A 161 -0.66 0.68 -9.02
CA GLN A 161 -1.69 1.45 -9.72
C GLN A 161 -1.88 0.96 -11.15
N ALA A 162 -3.11 0.73 -11.57
CA ALA A 162 -3.45 0.44 -12.95
C ALA A 162 -4.27 1.59 -13.56
N ILE A 163 -4.03 1.85 -14.84
CA ILE A 163 -4.63 2.94 -15.61
C ILE A 163 -5.12 2.36 -16.94
N ALA A 164 -6.38 2.61 -17.29
CA ALA A 164 -6.92 2.35 -18.62
C ALA A 164 -7.31 3.67 -19.29
N LYS A 165 -6.85 3.88 -20.52
CA LYS A 165 -7.12 5.09 -21.31
C LYS A 165 -7.69 4.73 -22.67
N SER A 166 -8.80 5.37 -23.03
CA SER A 166 -9.45 5.28 -24.34
C SER A 166 -9.92 6.66 -24.77
N GLU A 167 -9.32 7.23 -25.83
CA GLU A 167 -9.62 8.56 -26.38
C GLU A 167 -9.76 9.64 -25.29
N ASP A 168 -10.99 9.96 -24.88
CA ASP A 168 -11.31 10.99 -23.89
C ASP A 168 -11.58 10.45 -22.48
N THR A 169 -11.55 9.14 -22.30
CA THR A 169 -11.88 8.47 -21.04
C THR A 169 -10.64 7.85 -20.42
N LEU A 170 -10.52 8.05 -19.11
CA LEU A 170 -9.45 7.51 -18.31
C LEU A 170 -10.05 6.96 -17.02
N SER A 171 -9.66 5.74 -16.69
CA SER A 171 -10.00 5.08 -15.44
C SER A 171 -8.73 4.65 -14.74
N LYS A 172 -8.71 4.78 -13.42
CA LYS A 172 -7.58 4.42 -12.57
C LYS A 172 -8.09 3.60 -11.41
N ASP A 173 -7.30 2.61 -11.02
CA ASP A 173 -7.56 1.87 -9.80
C ASP A 173 -6.26 1.44 -9.12
N ASN A 174 -6.33 1.28 -7.81
CA ASN A 174 -5.18 0.98 -6.96
C ASN A 174 -5.42 -0.32 -6.19
N SER A 175 -4.35 -1.08 -5.99
CA SER A 175 -4.37 -2.22 -5.09
C SER A 175 -3.17 -2.17 -4.15
N GLN A 176 -3.46 -2.05 -2.86
CA GLN A 176 -2.48 -2.04 -1.78
C GLN A 176 -2.19 -3.46 -1.29
N PHE A 177 -0.93 -3.71 -0.94
CA PHE A 177 -0.54 -4.84 -0.10
C PHE A 177 0.70 -4.52 0.73
N CYS A 178 0.99 -5.33 1.74
CA CYS A 178 2.14 -5.14 2.61
C CYS A 178 3.15 -6.29 2.53
N ILE A 179 4.43 -5.93 2.64
CA ILE A 179 5.59 -6.81 2.64
C ILE A 179 6.14 -6.85 4.05
N GLU A 180 6.33 -8.05 4.60
CA GLU A 180 6.89 -8.29 5.91
C GLU A 180 8.30 -8.89 5.79
N LYS A 181 9.24 -8.27 6.51
CA LYS A 181 10.59 -8.82 6.65
C LYS A 181 10.54 -10.13 7.42
N ARG A 182 11.48 -11.04 7.15
CA ARG A 182 11.66 -12.19 8.04
C ARG A 182 12.14 -11.64 9.38
N VAL A 183 11.32 -11.80 10.41
CA VAL A 183 11.79 -11.55 11.77
C VAL A 183 12.86 -12.59 12.04
N LEU A 184 14.13 -12.19 12.12
CA LEU A 184 15.15 -13.00 12.77
C LEU A 184 14.73 -13.06 14.24
N THR A 185 13.91 -14.04 14.58
CA THR A 185 13.61 -14.34 15.98
C THR A 185 14.82 -15.06 16.55
N THR A 186 15.33 -14.58 17.69
CA THR A 186 16.16 -15.44 18.54
C THR A 186 15.33 -16.68 18.95
N LYS A 187 15.96 -17.75 19.44
CA LYS A 187 15.26 -18.97 19.89
C LYS A 187 14.18 -18.73 20.98
N GLY A 188 14.03 -17.50 21.49
CA GLY A 188 12.99 -17.05 22.41
C GLY A 188 11.92 -16.08 21.83
N GLY A 189 11.82 -15.91 20.50
CA GLY A 189 10.70 -15.18 19.87
C GLY A 189 10.78 -13.65 19.91
N LEU A 190 11.86 -13.06 20.45
CA LEU A 190 12.07 -11.62 20.46
C LEU A 190 12.70 -11.14 19.14
N PRO A 191 12.27 -9.98 18.59
CA PRO A 191 12.86 -9.41 17.39
C PRO A 191 14.32 -9.02 17.65
N VAL A 192 15.23 -9.45 16.76
CA VAL A 192 16.63 -8.99 16.79
C VAL A 192 16.68 -7.54 16.31
N MET A 193 16.85 -6.61 17.24
CA MET A 193 17.18 -5.23 16.89
C MET A 193 18.61 -5.20 16.32
N PRO A 194 18.84 -4.54 15.17
CA PRO A 194 20.20 -4.32 14.68
C PRO A 194 21.02 -3.64 15.76
N ALA A 195 22.25 -4.10 15.99
CA ALA A 195 23.15 -3.41 16.90
C ALA A 195 23.24 -1.94 16.45
N PRO A 196 22.98 -0.96 17.35
CA PRO A 196 23.15 0.44 16.99
C PRO A 196 24.57 0.60 16.47
N LYS A 197 24.73 1.12 15.24
CA LYS A 197 26.04 1.49 14.73
C LYS A 197 26.53 2.61 15.63
N MET A 198 27.36 2.27 16.61
CA MET A 198 28.00 3.27 17.44
C MET A 198 28.82 4.15 16.51
N GLY A 199 28.42 5.41 16.36
CA GLY A 199 29.41 6.45 16.08
C GLY A 199 30.48 6.30 17.16
N GLN A 200 31.75 6.40 16.75
CA GLN A 200 32.93 6.18 17.59
C GLN A 200 32.62 6.51 19.04
N THR A 201 32.75 5.52 19.93
CA THR A 201 32.55 5.72 21.37
C THR A 201 33.31 6.98 21.76
N PRO A 202 32.68 7.99 22.38
CA PRO A 202 33.40 9.13 22.92
C PRO A 202 34.54 8.58 23.78
N SER A 203 35.76 9.11 23.61
CA SER A 203 36.92 8.69 24.40
C SER A 203 36.62 8.98 25.87
N THR A 204 36.12 7.99 26.61
CA THR A 204 35.91 8.08 28.07
C THR A 204 37.12 7.60 28.85
N GLY A 205 38.28 7.45 28.19
CA GLY A 205 39.56 7.31 28.86
C GLY A 205 40.05 8.68 29.32
N PRO A 206 40.69 8.82 30.49
CA PRO A 206 41.47 10.01 30.76
C PRO A 206 42.47 10.15 29.62
N GLU A 207 42.44 11.28 28.91
CA GLU A 207 43.44 11.67 27.93
C GLU A 207 44.83 11.24 28.46
N MET A 208 45.66 10.61 27.64
CA MET A 208 47.00 10.12 28.06
C MET A 208 47.91 11.24 28.62
N LEU A 209 47.55 12.52 28.39
CA LEU A 209 48.28 13.72 28.77
C LEU A 209 48.56 13.85 30.28
N PRO A 210 47.57 13.78 31.19
CA PRO A 210 47.82 13.72 32.64
C PRO A 210 48.71 12.55 33.08
N LEU A 211 48.71 11.42 32.36
CA LEU A 211 49.54 10.26 32.71
C LEU A 211 51.04 10.52 32.47
N PHE A 212 51.38 11.24 31.39
CA PHE A 212 52.76 11.68 31.14
C PHE A 212 53.27 12.68 32.20
N GLY A 213 52.36 13.46 32.80
CA GLY A 213 52.69 14.39 33.89
C GLY A 213 53.13 13.71 35.20
N LEU A 214 52.85 12.41 35.38
CA LEU A 214 53.24 11.65 36.57
C LEU A 214 54.66 11.06 36.47
N ILE A 215 55.24 10.98 35.27
CA ILE A 215 56.58 10.43 35.05
C ILE A 215 57.69 11.25 35.74
N PRO A 216 57.70 12.60 35.65
CA PRO A 216 58.71 13.41 36.36
C PRO A 216 58.62 13.28 37.89
N ALA A 217 57.40 13.16 38.44
CA ALA A 217 57.18 13.02 39.87
C ALA A 217 57.72 11.68 40.40
N GLY A 218 57.52 10.59 39.65
CA GLY A 218 58.10 9.28 39.96
C GLY A 218 59.63 9.29 39.95
N ILE A 219 60.25 9.94 38.96
CA ILE A 219 61.72 10.05 38.85
C ILE A 219 62.28 10.91 40.01
N ALA A 220 61.64 12.03 40.32
CA ALA A 220 62.06 12.89 41.44
C ALA A 220 62.00 12.15 42.79
N GLY A 221 60.94 11.38 43.04
CA GLY A 221 60.82 10.56 44.25
C GLY A 221 61.92 9.51 44.37
N LEU A 222 62.30 8.86 43.25
CA LEU A 222 63.39 7.89 43.19
C LEU A 222 64.76 8.52 43.49
N LEU A 223 65.01 9.74 43.00
CA LEU A 223 66.24 10.49 43.27
C LEU A 223 66.33 10.96 44.72
N LEU A 224 65.22 11.42 45.30
CA LEU A 224 65.17 11.81 46.71
C LEU A 224 65.39 10.62 47.65
N ARG A 225 64.83 9.44 47.33
CA ARG A 225 65.07 8.20 48.09
C ARG A 225 66.54 7.76 48.05
N LYS A 226 67.24 7.93 46.94
CA LYS A 226 68.67 7.59 46.83
C LYS A 226 69.57 8.53 47.64
N ARG A 227 69.16 9.78 47.89
CA ARG A 227 69.93 10.74 48.69
C ARG A 227 69.75 10.60 50.21
N THR A 228 68.64 10.01 50.65
CA THR A 228 68.36 9.76 52.08
C THR A 228 68.92 8.42 52.58
N SER A 229 69.39 7.55 51.68
CA SER A 229 70.00 6.25 52.00
C SER A 229 71.54 6.30 52.05
N LYS A 230 72.11 7.42 52.54
CA LYS A 230 73.53 7.55 52.90
C LYS A 230 73.66 8.10 54.31
#